data_AF-A0A0E0M365-F1
#
_entry.id   AF-A0A0E0M365-F1
#
_cell.length_a   1.000
_cell.length_b   1.000
_cell.length_c   1.000
_cell.angle_alpha   90.00
_cell.angle_beta   90.00
_cell.angle_gamma   90.00
#
_symmetry.space_group_name_H-M   'P 1'
#
loop_
_entity.id
_entity.type
_entity.pdbx_description
1 polymer ?
#
loop_
_entity_poly.entity_id
_entity_poly.type
_entity_poly.pdbx_seq_one_letter_code
_entity_poly.pdbx_strand_id
1 'polypeptide(L)'
;MDSFIWMNAFVCTAAGRPRLASIAVVITFPDMPLVITAQPGSKSWSMVHTDLNLSTNLPFNGRLYGMTQGNNQLVQVYPGTNNPASLAAAAAVIVVAQVPNGISNHLSNCVYYLVETMASMLLVVLHKNANKSATGFTLLAVDLRCGKLTPVTGLGGDKALFLGHDRCVSVSSKNLPSIVGNTIHFTMPGRNPKLATQCQLHNGVRPIRQPVRPYALADHLITNCHHREWTRGLMFHEFYYVPASWN
;
A
#
# COMPACT_ATOMS: atom_id res chain seq x y z
N MET A 1 -19.63 -18.18 13.82
CA MET A 1 -18.88 -18.07 12.56
C MET A 1 -19.28 -16.74 11.97
N ASP A 2 -18.40 -15.75 12.05
CA ASP A 2 -18.70 -14.40 11.57
C ASP A 2 -18.43 -14.36 10.05
N SER A 3 -19.51 -14.33 9.27
CA SER A 3 -19.53 -14.39 7.81
C SER A 3 -19.18 -13.04 7.15
N PHE A 4 -18.30 -12.25 7.74
CA PHE A 4 -17.98 -10.92 7.19
C PHE A 4 -16.87 -11.02 6.16
N ILE A 5 -17.16 -10.58 4.94
CA ILE A 5 -16.18 -10.35 3.89
C ILE A 5 -15.67 -8.92 4.02
N TRP A 6 -14.36 -8.76 4.19
CA TRP A 6 -13.73 -7.44 4.24
C TRP A 6 -13.60 -6.85 2.84
N MET A 7 -13.88 -5.55 2.72
CA MET A 7 -13.81 -4.83 1.46
C MET A 7 -13.10 -3.49 1.64
N ASN A 8 -12.40 -3.04 0.59
CA ASN A 8 -11.87 -1.69 0.49
C ASN A 8 -12.65 -0.95 -0.60
N ALA A 9 -13.13 0.25 -0.30
CA ALA A 9 -13.84 1.10 -1.26
C ALA A 9 -12.99 2.31 -1.64
N PHE A 10 -12.96 2.61 -2.94
CA PHE A 10 -12.18 3.69 -3.52
C PHE A 10 -13.05 4.56 -4.42
N VAL A 11 -12.73 5.84 -4.46
CA VAL A 11 -13.37 6.84 -5.31
C VAL A 11 -12.47 7.11 -6.50
N CYS A 12 -12.96 6.87 -7.70
CA CYS A 12 -12.24 7.09 -8.96
C CYS A 12 -13.05 7.97 -9.90
N THR A 13 -12.40 8.52 -10.92
CA THR A 13 -13.08 9.20 -12.03
C THR A 13 -13.78 8.15 -12.88
N ALA A 14 -15.07 8.34 -13.14
CA ALA A 14 -15.88 7.42 -13.93
C ALA A 14 -15.32 7.22 -15.34
N ALA A 15 -15.41 5.98 -15.85
CA ALA A 15 -14.98 5.61 -17.18
C ALA A 15 -16.05 5.99 -18.21
N GLY A 16 -15.70 6.77 -19.24
CA GLY A 16 -16.65 7.14 -20.30
C GLY A 16 -16.47 8.56 -20.85
N ARG A 17 -17.39 9.01 -21.74
CA ARG A 17 -17.27 10.30 -22.44
C ARG A 17 -17.34 11.49 -21.46
N PRO A 18 -16.53 12.55 -21.70
CA PRO A 18 -16.10 13.52 -20.70
C PRO A 18 -17.07 14.69 -20.51
N ARG A 19 -18.38 14.46 -20.42
CA ARG A 19 -19.31 15.61 -20.33
C ARG A 19 -19.40 16.24 -18.94
N LEU A 20 -19.06 15.52 -17.86
CA LEU A 20 -18.85 16.06 -16.51
C LEU A 20 -17.87 15.15 -15.75
N ALA A 21 -17.04 15.70 -14.87
CA ALA A 21 -16.23 14.92 -13.94
C ALA A 21 -17.17 14.17 -12.98
N SER A 22 -17.42 12.90 -13.27
CA SER A 22 -18.31 12.05 -12.49
C SER A 22 -17.53 10.97 -11.77
N ILE A 23 -18.10 10.43 -10.69
CA ILE A 23 -17.41 9.56 -9.74
C ILE A 23 -17.86 8.11 -9.93
N ALA A 24 -16.91 7.19 -10.02
CA ALA A 24 -17.14 5.76 -9.86
C ALA A 24 -16.66 5.30 -8.48
N VAL A 25 -17.43 4.40 -7.86
CA VAL A 25 -16.98 3.68 -6.67
C VAL A 25 -16.39 2.36 -7.14
N VAL A 26 -15.19 2.03 -6.67
CA VAL A 26 -14.49 0.78 -6.96
C VAL A 26 -14.29 0.04 -5.66
N ILE A 27 -14.65 -1.24 -5.61
CA ILE A 27 -14.48 -2.09 -4.43
C ILE A 27 -13.50 -3.21 -4.76
N THR A 28 -12.52 -3.41 -3.88
CA THR A 28 -11.61 -4.56 -3.89
C THR A 28 -11.77 -5.36 -2.61
N PHE A 29 -11.44 -6.65 -2.69
CA PHE A 29 -11.51 -7.58 -1.56
C PHE A 29 -10.12 -8.13 -1.29
N PRO A 30 -9.53 -7.93 -0.10
CA PRO A 30 -8.15 -8.38 0.19
C PRO A 30 -7.95 -9.89 0.02
N ASP A 31 -8.97 -10.67 0.35
CA ASP A 31 -8.91 -12.14 0.41
C ASP A 31 -9.68 -12.80 -0.74
N MET A 32 -10.11 -12.02 -1.75
CA MET A 32 -10.79 -12.55 -2.94
C MET A 32 -10.30 -11.85 -4.21
N PRO A 33 -10.09 -12.59 -5.32
CA PRO A 33 -9.58 -12.05 -6.58
C PRO A 33 -10.63 -11.26 -7.37
N LEU A 34 -11.43 -10.42 -6.71
CA LEU A 34 -12.59 -9.74 -7.29
C LEU A 34 -12.44 -8.22 -7.19
N VAL A 35 -12.75 -7.53 -8.28
CA VAL A 35 -12.90 -6.07 -8.31
C VAL A 35 -14.23 -5.73 -8.95
N ILE A 36 -15.05 -4.94 -8.25
CA ILE A 36 -16.35 -4.47 -8.75
C ILE A 36 -16.40 -2.95 -8.76
N THR A 37 -17.29 -2.38 -9.58
CA THR A 37 -17.48 -0.94 -9.65
C THR A 37 -18.95 -0.57 -9.79
N ALA A 38 -19.32 0.58 -9.24
CA ALA A 38 -20.57 1.27 -9.51
C ALA A 38 -20.26 2.55 -10.31
N GLN A 39 -20.79 2.63 -11.53
CA GLN A 39 -20.67 3.81 -12.39
C GLN A 39 -21.85 4.77 -12.14
N PRO A 40 -21.67 6.08 -12.42
CA PRO A 40 -22.77 7.04 -12.43
C PRO A 40 -23.92 6.58 -13.32
N GLY A 41 -25.14 6.58 -12.77
CA GLY A 41 -26.35 6.18 -13.51
C GLY A 41 -26.55 4.67 -13.67
N SER A 42 -25.59 3.83 -13.25
CA SER A 42 -25.79 2.39 -13.19
C SER A 42 -26.75 2.00 -12.07
N LYS A 43 -27.68 1.09 -12.36
CA LYS A 43 -28.61 0.51 -11.37
C LYS A 43 -28.02 -0.66 -10.59
N SER A 44 -26.83 -1.14 -10.97
CA SER A 44 -26.16 -2.29 -10.38
C SER A 44 -24.65 -2.12 -10.37
N TRP A 45 -23.98 -2.93 -9.54
CA TRP A 45 -22.53 -3.11 -9.60
C TRP A 45 -22.15 -3.91 -10.85
N SER A 46 -21.01 -3.59 -11.45
CA SER A 46 -20.41 -4.33 -12.56
C SER A 46 -19.07 -4.90 -12.15
N MET A 47 -18.77 -6.13 -12.56
CA MET A 47 -17.45 -6.73 -12.37
C MET A 47 -16.43 -6.06 -13.28
N VAL A 48 -15.28 -5.68 -12.72
CA VAL A 48 -14.12 -5.16 -13.46
C VAL A 48 -13.13 -6.29 -13.68
N HIS A 49 -12.78 -7.05 -12.64
CA HIS A 49 -11.85 -8.18 -12.68
C HIS A 49 -12.37 -9.32 -11.82
N THR A 50 -12.16 -10.58 -12.24
CA THR A 50 -12.60 -11.80 -11.52
C THR A 50 -11.45 -12.71 -11.07
N ASP A 51 -10.21 -12.38 -11.45
CA ASP A 51 -9.00 -13.17 -11.21
C ASP A 51 -7.81 -12.30 -10.77
N LEU A 52 -8.07 -11.15 -10.14
CA LEU A 52 -7.02 -10.18 -9.77
C LEU A 52 -6.78 -10.13 -8.26
N ASN A 53 -5.68 -10.74 -7.81
CA ASN A 53 -5.21 -10.64 -6.43
C ASN A 53 -4.22 -9.48 -6.27
N LEU A 54 -4.52 -8.56 -5.34
CA LEU A 54 -3.74 -7.35 -5.10
C LEU A 54 -3.16 -7.38 -3.68
N SER A 55 -1.87 -7.06 -3.57
CA SER A 55 -1.18 -6.93 -2.28
C SER A 55 -1.30 -5.55 -1.66
N THR A 56 -1.50 -4.52 -2.49
CA THR A 56 -1.70 -3.13 -2.07
C THR A 56 -2.52 -2.40 -3.13
N ASN A 57 -3.22 -1.34 -2.72
CA ASN A 57 -4.08 -0.54 -3.57
C ASN A 57 -3.82 0.94 -3.31
N LEU A 58 -3.79 1.75 -4.36
CA LEU A 58 -3.61 3.19 -4.27
C LEU A 58 -4.52 3.92 -5.27
N PRO A 59 -5.54 4.67 -4.80
CA PRO A 59 -6.20 5.65 -5.63
C PRO A 59 -5.23 6.79 -5.93
N PHE A 60 -5.05 7.14 -7.20
CA PHE A 60 -4.12 8.18 -7.62
C PHE A 60 -4.62 8.84 -8.92
N ASN A 61 -4.74 10.17 -8.93
CA ASN A 61 -5.21 10.95 -10.08
C ASN A 61 -6.50 10.41 -10.72
N GLY A 62 -7.47 10.02 -9.90
CA GLY A 62 -8.77 9.53 -10.35
C GLY A 62 -8.78 8.09 -10.89
N ARG A 63 -7.69 7.34 -10.72
CA ARG A 63 -7.57 5.93 -11.12
C ARG A 63 -7.20 5.08 -9.92
N LEU A 64 -7.43 3.77 -10.00
CA LEU A 64 -6.99 2.81 -8.99
C LEU A 64 -5.81 2.01 -9.53
N TYR A 65 -4.73 1.97 -8.76
CA TYR A 65 -3.55 1.18 -9.02
C TYR A 65 -3.34 0.14 -7.93
N GLY A 66 -2.64 -0.94 -8.24
CA GLY A 66 -2.30 -1.97 -7.27
C GLY A 66 -1.11 -2.80 -7.69
N MET A 67 -0.51 -3.50 -6.74
CA MET A 67 0.55 -4.49 -7.01
C MET A 67 -0.03 -5.88 -7.02
N THR A 68 0.19 -6.63 -8.10
CA THR A 68 -0.26 -8.02 -8.20
C THR A 68 0.48 -8.92 -7.21
N GLN A 69 -0.26 -9.82 -6.55
CA GLN A 69 0.35 -10.85 -5.71
C GLN A 69 1.01 -11.90 -6.61
N GLY A 70 2.30 -12.20 -6.38
CA GLY A 70 3.05 -13.23 -7.10
C GLY A 70 3.79 -12.75 -8.36
N ASN A 71 3.16 -11.91 -9.20
CA ASN A 71 3.75 -11.46 -10.47
C ASN A 71 4.57 -10.17 -10.35
N ASN A 72 4.48 -9.48 -9.20
CA ASN A 72 5.24 -8.26 -8.88
C ASN A 72 5.08 -7.16 -9.95
N GLN A 73 3.84 -7.00 -10.44
CA GLN A 73 3.51 -6.02 -11.47
C GLN A 73 2.71 -4.90 -10.83
N LEU A 74 3.09 -3.66 -11.15
CA LEU A 74 2.22 -2.52 -10.93
C LEU A 74 1.17 -2.51 -12.04
N VAL A 75 -0.09 -2.54 -11.65
CA VAL A 75 -1.21 -2.57 -12.59
C VAL A 75 -2.17 -1.40 -12.34
N GLN A 76 -2.82 -0.94 -13.40
CA GLN A 76 -3.99 -0.09 -13.29
C GLN A 76 -5.22 -1.00 -13.18
N VAL A 77 -5.82 -0.99 -11.99
CA VAL A 77 -6.99 -1.79 -11.64
C VAL A 77 -8.24 -1.17 -12.25
N TYR A 78 -8.37 0.15 -12.15
CA TYR A 78 -9.50 0.90 -12.68
C TYR A 78 -9.06 2.27 -13.24
N PRO A 79 -9.60 2.73 -14.39
CA PRO A 79 -10.52 2.02 -15.27
C PRO A 79 -9.85 0.82 -15.95
N GLY A 80 -10.61 -0.27 -16.11
CA GLY A 80 -10.17 -1.45 -16.85
C GLY A 80 -10.13 -1.20 -18.36
N THR A 81 -9.67 -2.20 -19.13
CA THR A 81 -9.78 -2.17 -20.59
C THR A 81 -11.23 -2.46 -21.00
N ASN A 82 -12.00 -1.43 -21.31
CA ASN A 82 -13.29 -1.60 -21.96
C ASN A 82 -13.04 -1.96 -23.43
N ASN A 83 -12.87 -3.24 -23.75
CA ASN A 83 -12.97 -3.69 -25.14
C ASN A 83 -14.39 -4.24 -25.36
N PRO A 84 -15.34 -3.44 -25.90
CA PRO A 84 -16.74 -3.86 -26.07
C PRO A 84 -16.94 -4.99 -27.09
N ALA A 85 -15.88 -5.49 -27.72
CA ALA A 85 -15.93 -6.49 -28.79
C ALA A 85 -15.77 -7.95 -28.32
N SER A 86 -15.60 -8.23 -27.02
CA SER A 86 -15.40 -9.60 -26.55
C SER A 86 -16.10 -9.85 -25.22
N LEU A 87 -17.27 -10.48 -25.30
CA LEU A 87 -17.95 -11.14 -24.18
C LEU A 87 -17.14 -12.30 -23.56
N ALA A 88 -15.94 -12.58 -24.08
CA ALA A 88 -15.03 -13.64 -23.64
C ALA A 88 -13.64 -13.13 -23.19
N ALA A 89 -13.35 -11.82 -23.30
CA ALA A 89 -12.11 -11.26 -22.79
C ALA A 89 -12.33 -10.89 -21.33
N ALA A 90 -11.84 -11.72 -20.41
CA ALA A 90 -11.52 -11.25 -19.05
C ALA A 90 -10.83 -9.89 -19.19
N ALA A 91 -11.33 -8.86 -18.51
CA ALA A 91 -10.83 -7.49 -18.68
C ALA A 91 -9.31 -7.53 -18.51
N ALA A 92 -8.56 -7.32 -19.60
CA ALA A 92 -7.12 -7.43 -19.54
C ALA A 92 -6.62 -6.34 -18.59
N VAL A 93 -5.93 -6.78 -17.53
CA VAL A 93 -5.32 -5.90 -16.53
C VAL A 93 -4.21 -5.12 -17.22
N ILE A 94 -4.23 -3.79 -17.08
CA ILE A 94 -3.19 -2.94 -17.69
C ILE A 94 -1.95 -2.99 -16.80
N VAL A 95 -0.90 -3.66 -17.26
CA VAL A 95 0.41 -3.61 -16.61
C VAL A 95 1.05 -2.25 -16.90
N VAL A 96 1.32 -1.50 -15.84
CA VAL A 96 1.90 -0.16 -15.90
C VAL A 96 3.42 -0.24 -15.77
N ALA A 97 3.92 -1.10 -14.87
CA ALA A 97 5.35 -1.32 -14.71
C ALA A 97 5.64 -2.70 -14.13
N GLN A 98 6.81 -3.24 -14.45
CA GLN A 98 7.33 -4.47 -13.86
C GLN A 98 8.40 -4.13 -12.83
N VAL A 99 8.33 -4.73 -11.63
CA VAL A 99 9.43 -4.64 -10.66
C VAL A 99 10.68 -5.31 -11.25
N PRO A 100 11.82 -4.60 -11.36
CA PRO A 100 13.06 -5.15 -11.90
C PRO A 100 13.49 -6.45 -11.19
N ASN A 101 13.88 -7.44 -11.99
CA ASN A 101 14.54 -8.65 -11.51
C ASN A 101 15.86 -8.26 -10.82
N GLY A 102 16.08 -8.70 -9.58
CA GLY A 102 17.29 -8.37 -8.80
C GLY A 102 17.09 -7.35 -7.68
N ILE A 103 15.89 -6.80 -7.50
CA ILE A 103 15.57 -6.01 -6.29
C ILE A 103 15.65 -6.88 -5.02
N SER A 104 15.37 -8.17 -5.13
CA SER A 104 15.57 -9.19 -4.09
C SER A 104 16.03 -10.49 -4.72
N ASN A 105 16.86 -11.25 -3.98
CA ASN A 105 17.27 -12.60 -4.36
C ASN A 105 16.08 -13.57 -4.41
N HIS A 106 14.98 -13.26 -3.70
CA HIS A 106 13.74 -14.02 -3.72
C HIS A 106 12.54 -13.07 -3.72
N LEU A 107 11.89 -12.93 -4.87
CA LEU A 107 10.69 -12.08 -5.04
C LEU A 107 9.53 -12.50 -4.13
N SER A 108 9.45 -13.79 -3.75
CA SER A 108 8.48 -14.33 -2.79
C SER A 108 8.65 -13.81 -1.36
N ASN A 109 9.79 -13.18 -1.05
CA ASN A 109 10.09 -12.62 0.27
C ASN A 109 9.89 -11.10 0.31
N CYS A 110 9.30 -10.49 -0.71
CA CYS A 110 9.02 -9.06 -0.73
C CYS A 110 7.57 -8.75 -0.35
N VAL A 111 7.37 -7.60 0.32
CA VAL A 111 6.04 -6.99 0.49
C VAL A 111 6.07 -5.63 -0.18
N TYR A 112 5.01 -5.32 -0.92
CA TYR A 112 4.92 -4.12 -1.74
C TYR A 112 3.89 -3.16 -1.15
N TYR A 113 4.27 -1.89 -1.05
CA TYR A 113 3.39 -0.82 -0.60
C TYR A 113 3.40 0.31 -1.62
N LEU A 114 2.22 0.70 -2.10
CA LEU A 114 2.05 1.89 -2.92
C LEU A 114 1.68 3.07 -2.03
N VAL A 115 2.41 4.17 -2.18
CA VAL A 115 2.24 5.37 -1.37
C VAL A 115 2.18 6.60 -2.26
N GLU A 116 1.17 7.43 -2.07
CA GLU A 116 1.14 8.77 -2.66
C GLU A 116 2.00 9.73 -1.84
N THR A 117 2.86 10.48 -2.52
CA THR A 117 3.75 11.49 -1.94
C THR A 117 3.71 12.76 -2.79
N MET A 118 3.06 13.83 -2.32
CA MET A 118 2.97 15.14 -3.01
C MET A 118 2.70 15.03 -4.53
N ALA A 119 1.59 14.41 -4.91
CA ALA A 119 1.20 14.17 -6.31
C ALA A 119 2.15 13.27 -7.12
N SER A 120 3.02 12.52 -6.45
CA SER A 120 3.84 11.46 -7.03
C SER A 120 3.48 10.11 -6.41
N MET A 121 3.72 9.03 -7.14
CA MET A 121 3.53 7.67 -6.65
C MET A 121 4.89 7.04 -6.34
N LEU A 122 4.99 6.43 -5.17
CA LEU A 122 6.16 5.71 -4.71
C LEU A 122 5.79 4.24 -4.44
N LEU A 123 6.59 3.33 -4.95
CA LEU A 123 6.55 1.92 -4.60
C LEU A 123 7.63 1.64 -3.55
N VAL A 124 7.23 1.19 -2.38
CA VAL A 124 8.11 0.77 -1.30
C VAL A 124 8.14 -0.76 -1.26
N VAL A 125 9.33 -1.33 -1.39
CA VAL A 125 9.56 -2.78 -1.33
C VAL A 125 10.21 -3.11 0.00
N LEU A 126 9.47 -3.83 0.86
CA LEU A 126 10.00 -4.41 2.09
C LEU A 126 10.63 -5.76 1.79
N HIS A 127 11.91 -5.91 2.10
CA HIS A 127 12.64 -7.16 1.97
C HIS A 127 12.54 -8.00 3.23
N LYS A 128 12.29 -9.30 3.08
CA LYS A 128 12.31 -10.27 4.17
C LYS A 128 13.41 -11.32 3.97
N ASN A 129 14.01 -11.76 5.07
CA ASN A 129 14.86 -12.96 5.07
C ASN A 129 14.02 -14.25 5.11
N ALA A 130 14.70 -15.40 5.09
CA ALA A 130 14.07 -16.73 5.19
C ALA A 130 13.19 -16.88 6.46
N ASN A 131 13.55 -16.20 7.55
CA ASN A 131 12.78 -16.18 8.81
C ASN A 131 11.64 -15.14 8.79
N LYS A 132 11.25 -14.66 7.61
CA LYS A 132 10.23 -13.63 7.39
C LYS A 132 10.47 -12.32 8.16
N SER A 133 11.69 -12.06 8.61
CA SER A 133 12.06 -10.83 9.31
C SER A 133 12.47 -9.76 8.31
N ALA A 134 12.08 -8.51 8.56
CA ALA A 134 12.45 -7.36 7.72
C ALA A 134 13.97 -7.19 7.69
N THR A 135 14.54 -7.07 6.49
CA THR A 135 15.98 -6.82 6.29
C THR A 135 16.26 -5.43 5.74
N GLY A 136 15.29 -4.77 5.12
CA GLY A 136 15.46 -3.42 4.60
C GLY A 136 14.34 -3.01 3.64
N PHE A 137 14.49 -1.82 3.09
CA PHE A 137 13.56 -1.23 2.13
C PHE A 137 14.26 -0.81 0.85
N THR A 138 13.57 -0.95 -0.27
CA THR A 138 13.90 -0.27 -1.53
C THR A 138 12.78 0.66 -1.91
N LEU A 139 13.13 1.89 -2.27
CA LEU A 139 12.19 2.92 -2.70
C LEU A 139 12.30 3.09 -4.21
N LEU A 140 11.16 3.05 -4.90
CA LEU A 140 11.08 3.16 -6.35
C LEU A 140 10.07 4.26 -6.70
N ALA A 141 10.52 5.33 -7.34
CA ALA A 141 9.64 6.31 -7.95
C ALA A 141 8.95 5.69 -9.17
N VAL A 142 7.64 5.88 -9.26
CA VAL A 142 6.80 5.34 -10.33
C VAL A 142 6.60 6.41 -11.40
N ASP A 143 7.15 6.16 -12.58
CA ASP A 143 6.84 6.94 -13.78
C ASP A 143 5.73 6.25 -14.57
N LEU A 144 4.50 6.73 -14.39
CA LEU A 144 3.33 6.21 -15.09
C LEU A 144 3.35 6.51 -16.60
N ARG A 145 4.12 7.51 -17.06
CA ARG A 145 4.19 7.88 -18.49
C ARG A 145 5.13 6.96 -19.24
N CYS A 146 6.28 6.66 -18.64
CA CYS A 146 7.29 5.79 -19.22
C CYS A 146 7.11 4.31 -18.82
N GLY A 147 6.17 4.02 -17.91
CA GLY A 147 5.97 2.67 -17.37
C GLY A 147 7.20 2.14 -16.62
N LYS A 148 7.92 3.02 -15.93
CA LYS A 148 9.23 2.73 -15.34
C LYS A 148 9.25 2.90 -13.83
N LEU A 149 9.99 2.01 -13.18
CA LEU A 149 10.33 2.10 -11.75
C LEU A 149 11.79 2.52 -11.62
N THR A 150 12.04 3.60 -10.88
CA THR A 150 13.39 4.14 -10.71
C THR A 150 13.78 4.19 -9.22
N PRO A 151 14.92 3.60 -8.82
CA PRO A 151 15.37 3.68 -7.45
C PRO A 151 15.58 5.12 -6.97
N VAL A 152 15.13 5.39 -5.75
CA VAL A 152 15.39 6.67 -5.06
C VAL A 152 16.09 6.42 -3.73
N THR A 153 16.98 7.33 -3.36
CA THR A 153 17.88 7.19 -2.20
C THR A 153 17.26 7.69 -0.89
N GLY A 154 16.10 8.34 -0.94
CA GLY A 154 15.41 8.87 0.24
C GLY A 154 14.08 9.53 -0.11
N LEU A 155 13.44 10.11 0.90
CA LEU A 155 12.07 10.65 0.82
C LEU A 155 12.02 12.18 0.71
N GLY A 156 13.13 12.82 0.33
CA GLY A 156 13.22 14.29 0.24
C GLY A 156 13.41 14.99 1.59
N GLY A 157 13.90 14.27 2.61
CA GLY A 157 14.31 14.82 3.92
C GLY A 157 13.16 15.15 4.87
N ASP A 158 12.03 15.65 4.36
CA ASP A 158 10.91 16.14 5.16
C ASP A 158 9.70 15.19 5.23
N LYS A 159 9.81 13.97 4.71
CA LYS A 159 8.69 13.03 4.65
C LYS A 159 8.91 11.81 5.51
N ALA A 160 7.86 11.38 6.19
CA ALA A 160 7.78 10.07 6.82
C ALA A 160 6.70 9.24 6.12
N LEU A 161 6.97 7.96 5.91
CA LEU A 161 5.99 7.00 5.39
C LEU A 161 5.45 6.14 6.51
N PHE A 162 4.15 5.90 6.49
CA PHE A 162 3.45 4.96 7.36
C PHE A 162 2.86 3.88 6.46
N LEU A 163 3.36 2.66 6.62
CA LEU A 163 3.03 1.52 5.77
C LEU A 163 2.14 0.55 6.54
N GLY A 164 0.98 0.26 5.98
CA GLY A 164 0.08 -0.76 6.49
C GLY A 164 -0.51 -1.60 5.38
N HIS A 165 -1.13 -2.70 5.79
CA HIS A 165 -1.76 -3.64 4.86
C HIS A 165 -2.92 -2.99 4.10
N ASP A 166 -3.67 -2.12 4.78
CA ASP A 166 -4.94 -1.62 4.24
C ASP A 166 -4.80 -0.28 3.53
N ARG A 167 -3.89 0.56 4.02
CA ARG A 167 -3.54 1.85 3.41
C ARG A 167 -2.13 2.25 3.81
N CYS A 168 -1.54 3.13 3.01
CA CYS A 168 -0.28 3.77 3.33
C CYS A 168 -0.46 5.29 3.29
N VAL A 169 0.28 5.99 4.15
CA VAL A 169 0.19 7.46 4.25
C VAL A 169 1.60 8.04 4.23
N SER A 170 1.77 9.15 3.51
CA SER A 170 2.94 10.00 3.61
C SER A 170 2.59 11.28 4.35
N VAL A 171 3.41 11.66 5.32
CA VAL A 171 3.24 12.91 6.08
C VAL A 171 4.50 13.75 6.01
N SER A 172 4.34 15.07 6.03
CA SER A 172 5.48 15.99 6.16
C SER A 172 5.82 16.19 7.63
N SER A 173 7.11 16.05 7.98
CA SER A 173 7.64 16.34 9.31
C SER A 173 7.69 17.84 9.62
N LYS A 174 7.64 18.72 8.61
CA LYS A 174 7.69 20.19 8.81
C LYS A 174 6.58 20.72 9.71
N ASN A 175 5.40 20.09 9.64
CA ASN A 175 4.23 20.51 10.40
C ASN A 175 3.99 19.62 11.63
N LEU A 176 4.80 18.58 11.82
CA LEU A 176 4.60 17.53 12.82
C LEU A 176 5.90 17.31 13.61
N PRO A 177 6.14 18.09 14.68
CA PRO A 177 7.42 18.11 15.39
C PRO A 177 7.81 16.78 16.03
N SER A 178 6.86 15.88 16.28
CA SER A 178 7.12 14.53 16.80
C SER A 178 7.49 13.49 15.72
N ILE A 179 7.40 13.86 14.44
CA ILE A 179 7.67 12.96 13.32
C ILE A 179 9.01 13.33 12.71
N VAL A 180 9.89 12.34 12.59
CA VAL A 180 11.21 12.52 11.98
C VAL A 180 11.08 12.33 10.47
N GLY A 181 11.59 13.27 9.69
CA GLY A 181 11.62 13.15 8.23
C GLY A 181 12.62 12.10 7.75
N ASN A 182 12.46 11.65 6.51
CA ASN A 182 13.20 10.54 5.90
C ASN A 182 13.12 9.22 6.69
N THR A 183 11.94 8.91 7.23
CA THR A 183 11.70 7.67 8.00
C THR A 183 10.56 6.85 7.41
N ILE A 184 10.59 5.55 7.68
CA ILE A 184 9.54 4.60 7.32
C ILE A 184 9.09 3.90 8.60
N HIS A 185 7.80 4.01 8.90
CA HIS A 185 7.10 3.34 9.97
C HIS A 185 6.26 2.21 9.37
N PHE A 186 6.38 1.01 9.92
CA PHE A 186 5.63 -0.15 9.43
C PHE A 186 5.43 -1.14 10.58
N THR A 187 4.50 -2.07 10.40
CA THR A 187 4.32 -3.21 11.31
C THR A 187 4.68 -4.50 10.59
N MET A 188 5.28 -5.44 11.32
CA MET A 188 5.60 -6.75 10.77
C MET A 188 4.44 -7.72 11.00
N PRO A 189 3.79 -8.24 9.94
CA PRO A 189 2.79 -9.30 10.11
C PRO A 189 3.51 -10.60 10.50
N GLY A 190 3.21 -11.14 11.68
CA GLY A 190 3.60 -12.51 12.06
C GLY A 190 4.22 -12.72 13.44
N ARG A 191 4.37 -11.70 14.29
CA ARG A 191 4.62 -11.91 15.73
C ARG A 191 3.42 -11.41 16.51
N ASN A 192 3.10 -12.14 17.58
CA ASN A 192 2.00 -11.92 18.53
C ASN A 192 1.47 -10.46 18.53
N PRO A 193 0.15 -10.23 18.66
CA PRO A 193 -0.43 -8.88 18.77
C PRO A 193 0.17 -8.04 19.92
N LYS A 194 0.92 -8.66 20.84
CA LYS A 194 1.75 -8.01 21.87
C LYS A 194 3.12 -7.50 21.41
N LEU A 195 3.48 -7.59 20.12
CA LEU A 195 4.83 -7.28 19.59
C LEU A 195 4.78 -6.29 18.41
N ALA A 196 3.67 -5.58 18.24
CA ALA A 196 3.39 -4.76 17.07
C ALA A 196 4.05 -3.37 17.12
N THR A 197 5.37 -3.31 17.28
CA THR A 197 6.11 -2.06 17.08
C THR A 197 7.58 -2.34 16.90
N GLN A 198 8.06 -2.31 15.66
CA GLN A 198 9.48 -2.27 15.40
C GLN A 198 9.81 -1.47 14.14
N CYS A 199 10.80 -0.58 14.35
CA CYS A 199 11.80 -0.11 13.39
C CYS A 199 11.41 1.04 12.46
N GLN A 200 11.68 2.27 12.92
CA GLN A 200 12.12 3.33 12.03
C GLN A 200 13.41 2.89 11.33
N LEU A 201 13.35 2.52 10.05
CA LEU A 201 14.57 2.33 9.26
C LEU A 201 14.95 3.66 8.60
N HIS A 202 15.93 4.35 9.17
CA HIS A 202 16.64 5.42 8.47
C HIS A 202 17.73 4.79 7.60
N ASN A 203 17.57 4.85 6.27
CA ASN A 203 18.55 4.38 5.29
C ASN A 203 19.13 2.98 5.55
N GLY A 204 18.34 2.03 6.09
CA GLY A 204 18.78 0.65 6.30
C GLY A 204 19.86 0.45 7.37
N VAL A 205 20.27 1.49 8.13
CA VAL A 205 21.49 1.42 8.95
C VAL A 205 21.27 1.22 10.46
N ARG A 206 20.08 1.46 11.03
CA ARG A 206 19.65 0.94 12.35
C ARG A 206 18.23 1.43 12.70
N PRO A 207 17.51 0.71 13.57
CA PRO A 207 16.29 1.22 14.21
C PRO A 207 16.62 2.41 15.11
N ILE A 208 15.90 3.53 14.93
CA ILE A 208 15.95 4.64 15.90
C ILE A 208 14.86 4.39 16.95
N ARG A 209 15.22 4.40 18.24
CA ARG A 209 14.27 4.34 19.36
C ARG A 209 13.59 5.71 19.52
N GLN A 210 12.26 5.76 19.55
CA GLN A 210 11.55 6.98 19.95
C GLN A 210 11.51 7.12 21.49
N PRO A 211 11.49 8.35 22.01
CA PRO A 211 11.31 8.58 23.44
C PRO A 211 9.93 8.14 23.92
N VAL A 212 9.94 7.41 25.03
CA VAL A 212 8.81 6.76 25.70
C VAL A 212 7.74 7.78 26.11
N ARG A 213 6.60 7.80 25.42
CA ARG A 213 5.35 8.44 25.88
C ARG A 213 4.14 7.62 25.43
N PRO A 214 3.06 7.54 26.22
CA PRO A 214 1.84 6.87 25.77
C PRO A 214 1.26 7.60 24.55
N TYR A 215 1.07 6.85 23.46
CA TYR A 215 0.43 7.23 22.20
C TYR A 215 1.00 8.46 21.48
N ALA A 216 2.15 8.29 20.84
CA ALA A 216 2.68 9.31 19.94
C ALA A 216 1.79 9.47 18.70
N LEU A 217 1.86 10.62 18.02
CA LEU A 217 1.19 10.81 16.72
C LEU A 217 1.57 9.70 15.71
N ALA A 218 2.81 9.22 15.77
CA ALA A 218 3.27 8.10 14.95
C ALA A 218 2.45 6.82 15.19
N ASP A 219 2.09 6.51 16.44
CA ASP A 219 1.27 5.35 16.82
C ASP A 219 -0.14 5.46 16.20
N HIS A 220 -0.73 6.65 16.21
CA HIS A 220 -2.02 6.89 15.59
C HIS A 220 -1.96 6.74 14.06
N LEU A 221 -0.92 7.28 13.42
CA LEU A 221 -0.76 7.20 11.97
C LEU A 221 -0.53 5.75 11.50
N ILE A 222 0.30 4.98 12.20
CA ILE A 222 0.53 3.57 11.85
C ILE A 222 -0.71 2.70 12.12
N THR A 223 -1.45 2.99 13.20
CA THR A 223 -2.71 2.31 13.51
C THR A 223 -3.76 2.63 12.46
N ASN A 224 -3.86 3.89 12.00
CA ASN A 224 -4.75 4.26 10.91
C ASN A 224 -4.45 3.50 9.61
N CYS A 225 -3.18 3.14 9.38
CA CYS A 225 -2.77 2.32 8.23
C CYS A 225 -3.30 0.87 8.29
N HIS A 226 -3.82 0.45 9.44
CA HIS A 226 -4.45 -0.84 9.70
C HIS A 226 -5.88 -0.62 10.19
N HIS A 227 -6.77 -0.21 9.28
CA HIS A 227 -8.12 0.22 9.64
C HIS A 227 -8.89 -0.81 10.47
N ARG A 228 -8.59 -2.11 10.32
CA ARG A 228 -9.19 -3.19 11.11
C ARG A 228 -8.92 -3.05 12.61
N GLU A 229 -7.71 -2.64 12.97
CA GLU A 229 -7.34 -2.41 14.37
C GLU A 229 -7.87 -1.06 14.85
N TRP A 230 -7.75 -0.04 14.00
CA TRP A 230 -8.21 1.31 14.31
C TRP A 230 -9.71 1.38 14.62
N THR A 231 -10.57 0.73 13.82
CA THR A 231 -12.03 0.73 14.03
C THR A 231 -12.45 -0.04 15.28
N ARG A 232 -11.60 -0.95 15.77
CA ARG A 232 -11.82 -1.67 17.04
C ARG A 232 -11.37 -0.87 18.26
N GLY A 233 -10.88 0.35 18.06
CA GLY A 233 -10.27 1.16 19.12
C GLY A 233 -8.93 0.60 19.60
N LEU A 234 -8.32 -0.32 18.84
CA LEU A 234 -6.99 -0.84 19.13
C LEU A 234 -5.95 0.14 18.59
N MET A 235 -4.89 0.32 19.37
CA MET A 235 -3.76 1.16 19.02
C MET A 235 -2.50 0.29 19.01
N PHE A 236 -1.73 0.35 17.92
CA PHE A 236 -0.37 -0.15 17.99
C PHE A 236 0.42 0.70 18.95
N HIS A 237 1.14 0.05 19.84
CA HIS A 237 1.87 0.72 20.90
C HIS A 237 3.12 -0.08 21.29
N GLU A 238 4.20 0.66 21.56
CA GLU A 238 5.60 0.21 21.75
C GLU A 238 5.88 -0.71 22.95
N PHE A 239 4.90 -1.27 23.65
CA PHE A 239 5.20 -2.28 24.66
C PHE A 239 5.45 -3.65 24.01
N TYR A 240 6.71 -4.02 23.72
CA TYR A 240 7.42 -5.24 24.19
C TYR A 240 8.67 -5.68 23.37
N TYR A 241 9.63 -6.22 24.14
CA TYR A 241 10.80 -7.09 23.86
C TYR A 241 11.74 -6.74 22.70
N VAL A 242 12.84 -6.06 23.05
CA VAL A 242 14.07 -6.02 22.24
C VAL A 242 14.74 -7.39 22.32
N PRO A 243 14.92 -8.13 21.21
CA PRO A 243 15.73 -9.34 21.22
C PRO A 243 17.14 -9.01 21.68
N ALA A 244 17.71 -9.79 22.60
CA ALA A 244 19.07 -9.58 23.11
C ALA A 244 20.15 -9.53 22.02
N SER A 245 19.87 -10.06 20.82
CA SER A 245 20.75 -9.98 19.65
C SER A 245 20.86 -8.60 19.00
N TRP A 246 20.15 -7.58 19.52
CA TRP A 246 20.10 -6.21 19.00
C TRP A 246 20.68 -5.18 19.98
N ASN A 247 21.35 -5.64 21.05
CA ASN A 247 22.23 -4.83 21.90
C ASN A 247 23.69 -5.06 21.55
#